data_AF-A0A3L7X8D3-F1
#
_entry.id   AF-A0A3L7X8D3-F1
#
_cell.length_a   1.000
_cell.length_b   1.000
_cell.length_c   1.000
_cell.angle_alpha   90.00
_cell.angle_beta   90.00
_cell.angle_gamma   90.00
#
_symmetry.space_group_name_H-M   'P 1'
#
loop_
_entity.id
_entity.type
_entity.pdbx_description
1 polymer ?
#
loop_
_entity_poly.entity_id
_entity_poly.type
_entity_poly.pdbx_seq_one_letter_code
_entity_poly.pdbx_strand_id
1 'polypeptide(L)'
;MKIIEKRYWYFLLSLLVMLPGLTGLAVWGLPLAIDFTGGSKLELRLPAASALTVEAVQALLAENGLENAIAQLAENNTVIVRSKAMEDATKGKLVAALEARFGG
;
A
#
# COMPACT_ATOMS: atom_id res chain seq x y z
N MET A 1 -31.96 -9.57 -42.58
CA MET A 1 -32.05 -9.25 -41.14
C MET A 1 -31.77 -7.76 -40.94
N LYS A 2 -32.72 -6.98 -40.42
CA LYS A 2 -32.55 -5.53 -40.20
C LYS A 2 -31.94 -5.24 -38.83
N ILE A 3 -30.65 -5.53 -38.67
CA ILE A 3 -29.92 -5.32 -37.40
C ILE A 3 -29.81 -3.81 -37.09
N ILE A 4 -29.69 -2.98 -38.13
CA ILE A 4 -29.55 -1.53 -38.04
C ILE A 4 -30.83 -0.85 -37.51
N GLU A 5 -32.01 -1.38 -37.84
CA GLU A 5 -33.31 -0.83 -37.41
C GLU A 5 -33.53 -0.98 -35.89
N LYS A 6 -32.96 -2.03 -35.29
CA LYS A 6 -33.09 -2.34 -33.86
C LYS A 6 -31.88 -1.90 -33.02
N ARG A 7 -30.98 -1.08 -33.55
CA ARG A 7 -29.74 -0.66 -32.84
C ARG A 7 -30.01 -0.10 -31.43
N TYR A 8 -31.10 0.65 -31.26
CA TYR A 8 -31.47 1.23 -29.96
C TYR A 8 -31.91 0.19 -28.92
N TRP A 9 -32.50 -0.93 -29.35
CA TRP A 9 -32.81 -2.05 -28.46
C TRP A 9 -31.55 -2.73 -27.93
N TYR A 10 -30.54 -2.87 -28.79
CA TYR A 10 -29.24 -3.39 -28.36
C TYR A 10 -28.54 -2.42 -27.41
N PHE A 11 -28.58 -1.11 -27.67
CA PHE A 11 -28.05 -0.11 -26.74
C PHE A 11 -28.78 -0.09 -25.39
N LEU A 12 -30.11 -0.24 -25.38
CA LEU A 12 -30.89 -0.30 -24.15
C LEU A 12 -30.50 -1.54 -23.32
N LEU A 13 -30.38 -2.70 -23.97
CA LEU A 13 -29.94 -3.93 -23.30
C LEU A 13 -28.50 -3.79 -22.76
N SER A 14 -27.59 -3.22 -23.56
CA SER A 14 -26.22 -2.94 -23.11
C SER A 14 -26.21 -2.02 -21.90
N LEU A 15 -27.02 -0.96 -21.89
CA LEU A 15 -27.10 -0.01 -20.79
C LEU A 15 -27.69 -0.66 -19.53
N LEU A 16 -28.72 -1.51 -19.69
CA LEU A 16 -29.34 -2.25 -18.60
C LEU A 16 -28.37 -3.25 -17.96
N VAL A 17 -27.41 -3.79 -18.69
CA VAL A 17 -26.35 -4.65 -18.14
C VAL A 17 -25.21 -3.82 -17.54
N MET A 18 -24.82 -2.72 -18.20
CA MET A 18 -23.72 -1.87 -17.78
C MET A 18 -24.03 -1.13 -16.48
N LEU A 19 -25.23 -0.56 -16.35
CA LEU A 19 -25.61 0.27 -15.20
C LEU A 19 -25.54 -0.49 -13.87
N PRO A 20 -26.19 -1.66 -13.69
CA PRO A 20 -26.08 -2.42 -12.44
C PRO A 20 -24.63 -2.82 -12.11
N GLY A 21 -23.83 -3.17 -13.14
CA GLY A 21 -22.41 -3.46 -12.97
C GLY A 21 -21.63 -2.25 -12.44
N LEU A 22 -21.85 -1.08 -13.02
CA LEU A 22 -21.23 0.16 -12.56
C LEU A 22 -21.71 0.57 -11.16
N THR A 23 -23.00 0.46 -10.88
CA THR A 23 -23.58 0.78 -9.57
C THR A 23 -23.03 -0.17 -8.50
N GLY A 24 -22.93 -1.47 -8.81
CA GLY A 24 -22.31 -2.45 -7.91
C GLY A 24 -20.85 -2.11 -7.63
N LEU A 25 -20.07 -1.76 -8.66
CA LEU A 25 -18.68 -1.33 -8.50
C LEU A 25 -18.56 -0.08 -7.63
N ALA A 26 -19.46 0.90 -7.80
CA ALA A 26 -19.47 2.14 -7.03
C ALA A 26 -19.87 1.93 -5.56
N VAL A 27 -20.82 1.02 -5.28
CA VAL A 27 -21.34 0.75 -3.93
C VAL A 27 -20.40 -0.15 -3.14
N TRP A 28 -19.93 -1.25 -3.73
CA TRP A 28 -19.04 -2.20 -3.06
C TRP A 28 -17.56 -1.79 -3.10
N GLY A 29 -17.19 -0.89 -4.01
CA GLY A 29 -15.82 -0.49 -4.22
C GLY A 29 -14.98 -1.60 -4.86
N LEU A 30 -13.75 -1.25 -5.24
CA LEU A 30 -12.75 -2.19 -5.72
C LEU A 30 -11.85 -2.61 -4.54
N PRO A 31 -11.50 -3.90 -4.40
CA PRO A 31 -10.43 -4.31 -3.50
C PRO A 31 -9.09 -3.84 -4.09
N LEU A 32 -8.76 -2.56 -3.88
CA LEU A 32 -7.53 -1.96 -4.38
C LEU A 32 -6.32 -2.70 -3.81
N ALA A 33 -5.46 -3.18 -4.69
CA ALA A 33 -4.18 -3.76 -4.28
C ALA A 33 -3.28 -2.70 -3.62
N ILE A 34 -2.25 -3.16 -2.91
CA ILE A 34 -1.25 -2.30 -2.25
C ILE A 34 -0.61 -1.27 -3.19
N ASP A 35 -0.55 -1.57 -4.50
CA ASP A 35 -0.01 -0.67 -5.52
C ASP A 35 -0.93 0.53 -5.84
N PHE A 36 -2.23 0.46 -5.50
CA PHE A 36 -3.22 1.52 -5.76
C PHE A 36 -3.67 2.28 -4.51
N THR A 37 -3.33 1.78 -3.31
CA THR A 37 -3.72 2.41 -2.03
C THR A 37 -2.71 3.45 -1.52
N GLY A 38 -1.60 3.66 -2.24
CA GLY A 38 -0.59 4.64 -1.87
C GLY A 38 0.13 4.24 -0.58
N GLY A 39 1.26 3.56 -0.73
CA GLY A 39 2.12 3.17 0.39
C GLY A 39 3.58 3.46 0.07
N SER A 40 4.38 3.65 1.11
CA SER A 40 5.84 3.67 1.00
C SER A 40 6.37 2.34 1.49
N LYS A 41 7.08 1.61 0.62
CA LYS A 41 7.86 0.44 0.99
C LYS A 41 9.30 0.87 1.16
N LEU A 42 9.79 0.83 2.39
CA LEU A 42 11.17 1.14 2.73
C LEU A 42 11.88 -0.16 3.10
N GLU A 43 12.85 -0.55 2.29
CA GLU A 43 13.74 -1.68 2.58
C GLU A 43 15.09 -1.13 3.02
N LEU A 44 15.49 -1.47 4.24
CA LEU A 44 16.78 -1.06 4.82
C LEU A 44 17.56 -2.31 5.19
N ARG A 45 18.78 -2.41 4.68
CA ARG A 45 19.73 -3.46 5.06
C ARG A 45 20.63 -2.92 6.17
N LEU A 46 20.52 -3.50 7.36
CA LEU A 46 21.31 -3.08 8.51
C LEU A 46 22.52 -4.02 8.70
N PRO A 47 23.68 -3.53 9.13
CA PRO A 47 24.83 -4.38 9.45
C PRO A 47 24.50 -5.30 10.64
N ALA A 48 25.03 -6.53 10.61
CA ALA A 48 24.66 -7.67 11.47
C ALA A 48 24.95 -7.51 12.99
N ALA A 49 25.26 -6.30 13.46
CA ALA A 49 25.73 -6.02 14.81
C ALA A 49 24.60 -5.78 15.84
N SER A 50 23.36 -5.56 15.41
CA SER A 50 22.26 -5.21 16.31
C SER A 50 21.16 -6.27 16.30
N ALA A 51 20.70 -6.67 17.48
CA ALA A 51 19.55 -7.56 17.67
C ALA A 51 18.29 -6.91 17.08
N LEU A 52 18.03 -7.21 15.81
CA LEU A 52 16.95 -6.65 15.04
C LEU A 52 15.65 -7.38 15.40
N THR A 53 14.95 -6.88 16.41
CA THR A 53 13.63 -7.40 16.79
C THR A 53 12.54 -6.58 16.11
N VAL A 54 11.52 -7.28 15.59
CA VAL A 54 10.38 -6.65 14.91
C VAL A 54 9.70 -5.66 15.87
N GLU A 55 9.64 -5.99 17.16
CA GLU A 55 9.09 -5.16 18.22
C GLU A 55 9.86 -3.85 18.40
N ALA A 56 11.19 -3.86 18.32
CA ALA A 56 12.00 -2.66 18.47
C ALA A 56 11.85 -1.70 17.28
N VAL A 57 11.75 -2.25 16.06
CA VAL A 57 11.47 -1.46 14.86
C VAL A 57 10.04 -0.92 14.92
N GLN A 58 9.07 -1.72 15.33
CA GLN A 58 7.66 -1.32 15.41
C GLN A 58 7.44 -0.24 16.48
N ALA A 59 8.14 -0.32 17.62
CA ALA A 59 8.14 0.72 18.64
C ALA A 59 8.73 2.05 18.11
N LEU A 60 9.86 2.00 17.39
CA LEU A 60 10.46 3.20 16.79
C LEU A 60 9.53 3.85 15.75
N LEU A 61 8.84 3.03 14.94
CA LEU A 61 7.83 3.50 13.99
C LEU A 61 6.65 4.17 14.70
N ALA A 62 6.16 3.59 15.79
CA ALA A 62 5.10 4.18 16.61
C ALA A 62 5.54 5.51 17.26
N GLU A 63 6.75 5.59 17.80
CA GLU A 63 7.33 6.81 18.37
C GLU A 63 7.48 7.94 17.33
N ASN A 64 7.70 7.58 16.05
CA ASN A 64 7.79 8.53 14.94
C ASN A 64 6.43 8.88 14.32
N GLY A 65 5.31 8.52 14.98
CA GLY A 65 3.94 8.85 14.53
C GLY A 65 3.44 7.98 13.37
N LEU A 66 4.09 6.84 13.11
CA LEU A 66 3.71 5.89 12.08
C LEU A 66 3.05 4.64 12.70
N GLU A 67 1.97 4.85 13.48
CA GLU A 67 1.20 3.74 14.09
C GLU A 67 0.63 2.75 13.06
N ASN A 68 0.48 3.18 11.80
CA ASN A 68 -0.01 2.35 10.70
C ASN A 68 1.13 1.67 9.90
N ALA A 69 2.38 1.79 10.33
CA ALA A 69 3.51 1.15 9.66
C ALA A 69 3.74 -0.26 10.19
N ILE A 70 3.81 -1.22 9.27
CA ILE A 70 4.09 -2.62 9.56
C ILE A 70 5.58 -2.84 9.30
N ALA A 71 6.31 -3.20 10.36
CA ALA A 71 7.69 -3.66 10.27
C ALA A 71 7.71 -5.18 10.06
N GLN A 72 8.51 -5.64 9.11
CA GLN A 72 8.77 -7.06 8.90
C GLN A 72 10.27 -7.28 8.76
N LEU A 73 10.80 -8.25 9.51
CA LEU A 73 12.17 -8.73 9.29
C LEU A 73 12.19 -9.67 8.08
N ALA A 74 13.12 -9.43 7.17
CA ALA A 74 13.47 -10.32 6.07
C ALA A 74 14.84 -10.95 6.32
N GLU A 75 15.15 -11.99 5.54
CA GLU A 75 16.43 -12.70 5.64
C GLU A 75 17.61 -11.74 5.37
N ASN A 76 18.78 -12.05 5.93
CA ASN A 76 20.02 -11.25 5.82
C ASN A 76 20.00 -9.88 6.52
N ASN A 77 19.31 -9.76 7.65
CA ASN A 77 19.27 -8.53 8.46
C ASN A 77 18.63 -7.34 7.71
N THR A 78 17.64 -7.65 6.87
CA THR A 78 16.90 -6.67 6.08
C THR A 78 15.59 -6.35 6.78
N VAL A 79 15.29 -5.07 6.99
CA VAL A 79 14.01 -4.62 7.55
C VAL A 79 13.16 -4.06 6.43
N ILE A 80 11.96 -4.60 6.29
CA ILE A 80 10.94 -4.11 5.37
C ILE A 80 9.92 -3.33 6.19
N VAL A 81 9.90 -2.02 6.05
CA VAL A 81 8.88 -1.15 6.61
C VAL A 81 7.84 -0.85 5.54
N ARG A 82 6.58 -1.17 5.82
CA ARG A 82 5.43 -0.85 4.96
C ARG A 82 4.56 0.16 5.68
N SER A 83 4.47 1.37 5.16
CA SER A 83 3.66 2.44 5.73
C SER A 83 2.69 3.01 4.70
N LYS A 84 1.59 3.61 5.19
CA LYS A 84 0.74 4.48 4.38
C LYS A 84 1.57 5.66 3.88
N ALA A 85 1.29 6.15 2.67
CA ALA A 85 2.05 7.19 1.97
C ALA A 85 2.78 8.17 2.92
N MET A 86 4.11 8.15 2.88
CA MET A 86 4.97 9.00 3.72
C MET A 86 5.48 10.17 2.89
N GLU A 87 5.45 11.37 3.47
CA GLU A 87 6.12 12.53 2.91
C GLU A 87 7.65 12.32 2.96
N ASP A 88 8.37 12.76 1.91
CA ASP A 88 9.82 12.53 1.78
C ASP A 88 10.62 13.10 2.98
N ALA A 89 10.14 14.18 3.60
CA ALA A 89 10.73 14.75 4.80
C ALA A 89 10.67 13.81 6.01
N THR A 90 9.57 13.07 6.16
CA THR A 90 9.39 12.07 7.24
C THR A 90 10.20 10.82 6.93
N LYS A 91 10.31 10.44 5.66
CA LYS A 91 11.16 9.32 5.22
C LYS A 91 12.63 9.55 5.59
N GLY A 92 13.16 10.76 5.34
CA GLY A 92 14.54 11.11 5.71
C GLY A 92 14.80 11.05 7.22
N LYS A 93 13.86 11.54 8.04
CA LYS A 93 13.94 11.44 9.51
C LYS A 93 13.90 10.00 9.99
N LEU A 94 13.07 9.16 9.39
CA LEU A 94 12.95 7.75 9.76
C LEU A 94 14.22 6.96 9.43
N VAL A 95 14.80 7.19 8.24
CA VAL A 95 16.07 6.57 7.84
C VAL A 95 17.18 6.99 8.80
N ALA A 96 17.30 8.28 9.11
CA ALA A 96 18.29 8.78 10.06
C ALA A 96 18.11 8.20 11.47
N ALA A 97 16.87 8.04 11.95
CA ALA A 97 16.58 7.42 13.24
C ALA A 97 16.91 5.92 13.27
N LEU A 98 16.62 5.21 12.17
CA LEU A 98 16.97 3.79 12.02
C LEU A 98 18.48 3.58 11.92
N GLU A 99 19.20 4.44 11.19
CA GLU A 99 20.66 4.44 11.15
C GLU A 99 21.27 4.78 12.51
N ALA A 100 20.78 5.80 13.23
CA ALA A 100 21.31 6.16 14.54
C ALA A 100 21.12 5.07 15.61
N ARG A 101 20.05 4.26 15.49
CA ARG A 101 19.70 3.22 16.47
C ARG A 101 20.31 1.86 16.13
N PHE A 102 20.43 1.52 14.84
CA PHE A 102 20.81 0.19 14.37
C PHE A 102 22.01 0.17 13.40
N GLY A 103 22.43 1.32 12.89
CA GLY A 103 23.63 1.50 12.08
C GLY A 103 24.87 1.58 12.96
N GLY A 104 25.32 0.41 13.43
CA GLY A 104 26.67 0.22 13.97
C GLY A 104 27.67 -0.10 12.88
#